data_AF-U7L9V1-F1
#
_entry.id   AF-U7L9V1-F1
#
_cell.length_a   1.000
_cell.length_b   1.000
_cell.length_c   1.000
_cell.angle_alpha   90.00
_cell.angle_beta   90.00
_cell.angle_gamma   90.00
#
_symmetry.space_group_name_H-M   'P 1'
#
loop_
_entity.id
_entity.type
_entity.pdbx_description
1 polymer ?
#
loop_
_entity_poly.entity_id
_entity_poly.type
_entity_poly.pdbx_seq_one_letter_code
_entity_poly.pdbx_strand_id
1 'polypeptide(L)'
;MDSLRGRRTLSRLSVRGDFTPAQAKARDKAKARARRNDSIGHLGPEAVVAFVDGEMEPKAMHRVRIHLVHCAECRADVHHQRHASEWVRHCSDDSAVKAPLSLLAKLAGMATEGVAPGPDASTPAHRPEQDFLDKVETVVRAIKHNQRGQN
;
A
#
# COMPACT_ATOMS: atom_id res chain seq x y z
N MET A 1 4.77 -7.99 -52.36
CA MET A 1 6.20 -8.10 -52.71
C MET A 1 6.91 -6.96 -52.01
N ASP A 2 7.25 -7.20 -50.74
CA ASP A 2 8.65 -7.35 -50.27
C ASP A 2 9.22 -6.00 -49.86
N SER A 3 9.09 -5.65 -48.58
CA SER A 3 10.10 -5.91 -47.55
C SER A 3 11.38 -5.10 -47.81
N LEU A 4 11.64 -4.09 -46.99
CA LEU A 4 12.96 -3.90 -46.36
C LEU A 4 12.86 -2.91 -45.20
N ARG A 5 13.14 -3.48 -44.03
CA ARG A 5 12.98 -2.96 -42.68
C ARG A 5 14.27 -2.20 -42.33
N GLY A 6 14.21 -0.87 -42.30
CA GLY A 6 15.32 -0.02 -41.87
C GLY A 6 15.59 -0.16 -40.37
N ARG A 7 16.51 -1.07 -40.03
CA ARG A 7 16.92 -1.40 -38.67
C ARG A 7 17.79 -0.27 -38.09
N ARG A 8 17.20 0.64 -37.32
CA ARG A 8 17.96 1.61 -36.50
C ARG A 8 18.61 0.86 -35.35
N THR A 9 19.92 0.65 -35.44
CA THR A 9 20.72 0.10 -34.34
C THR A 9 20.80 1.15 -33.24
N LEU A 10 20.17 0.90 -32.10
CA LEU A 10 20.42 1.65 -30.88
C LEU A 10 21.84 1.35 -30.43
N SER A 11 22.76 2.28 -30.71
CA SER A 11 24.12 2.28 -30.17
C SER A 11 24.02 2.27 -28.65
N ARG A 12 24.20 1.08 -28.07
CA ARG A 12 24.30 0.85 -26.65
C ARG A 12 25.57 1.55 -26.18
N LEU A 13 25.44 2.80 -25.71
CA LEU A 13 26.54 3.53 -25.09
C LEU A 13 27.04 2.71 -23.89
N SER A 14 28.12 1.97 -24.14
CA SER A 14 28.87 1.29 -23.10
C SER A 14 29.64 2.37 -22.36
N VAL A 15 29.05 2.89 -21.28
CA VAL A 15 29.77 3.69 -20.30
C VAL A 15 30.76 2.75 -19.62
N ARG A 16 31.96 2.64 -20.19
CA ARG A 16 33.12 2.07 -19.52
C ARG A 16 33.59 3.10 -18.49
N GLY A 17 32.89 3.15 -17.36
CA GLY A 17 33.39 3.83 -16.18
C GLY A 17 34.41 2.91 -15.51
N ASP A 18 35.68 3.31 -15.49
CA ASP A 18 36.69 2.66 -14.68
C ASP A 18 36.32 2.88 -13.21
N PHE A 19 35.62 1.90 -12.63
CA PHE A 19 35.27 1.94 -11.21
C PHE A 19 36.57 1.87 -10.42
N THR A 20 36.86 2.93 -9.67
CA THR A 20 38.04 2.94 -8.81
C THR A 20 37.93 1.84 -7.76
N PRO A 21 39.04 1.24 -7.29
CA PRO A 21 39.00 0.22 -6.24
C PRO A 21 38.30 0.71 -4.96
N ALA A 22 38.31 2.03 -4.72
CA ALA A 22 37.55 2.66 -3.63
C ALA A 22 36.03 2.54 -3.83
N GLN A 23 35.51 2.73 -5.05
CA GLN A 23 34.09 2.58 -5.37
C GLN A 23 33.63 1.11 -5.27
N ALA A 24 34.46 0.17 -5.74
CA ALA A 24 34.18 -1.26 -5.59
C ALA A 24 34.10 -1.66 -4.11
N LYS A 25 35.06 -1.22 -3.29
CA LYS A 25 35.07 -1.45 -1.84
C LYS A 25 33.89 -0.80 -1.12
N ALA A 26 33.47 0.40 -1.54
CA ALA A 26 32.28 1.07 -1.02
C ALA A 26 31.00 0.28 -1.34
N ARG A 27 30.86 -0.20 -2.58
CA ARG A 27 29.75 -1.06 -3.01
C ARG A 27 29.70 -2.36 -2.23
N ASP A 28 30.84 -3.02 -2.05
CA ASP A 28 30.89 -4.31 -1.35
C ASP A 28 30.62 -4.14 0.15
N LYS A 29 31.09 -3.04 0.75
CA LYS A 29 30.73 -2.64 2.12
C LYS A 29 29.24 -2.32 2.25
N ALA A 30 28.64 -1.68 1.26
CA ALA A 30 27.20 -1.40 1.22
C ALA A 30 26.39 -2.70 1.09
N LYS A 31 26.79 -3.63 0.22
CA LYS A 31 26.20 -4.97 0.10
C LYS A 31 26.29 -5.76 1.40
N ALA A 32 27.44 -5.75 2.06
CA ALA A 32 27.63 -6.45 3.33
C ALA A 32 26.79 -5.82 4.46
N ARG A 33 26.63 -4.49 4.46
CA ARG A 33 25.71 -3.80 5.39
C ARG A 33 24.25 -4.11 5.11
N ALA A 34 23.84 -4.19 3.85
CA ALA A 34 22.49 -4.58 3.44
C ALA A 34 22.17 -6.01 3.91
N ARG A 35 23.08 -6.97 3.69
CA ARG A 35 22.96 -8.36 4.18
C ARG A 35 22.87 -8.46 5.70
N ARG A 36 23.61 -7.63 6.45
CA ARG A 36 23.53 -7.62 7.93
C ARG A 36 22.25 -6.98 8.48
N ASN A 37 21.59 -6.12 7.71
CA ASN A 37 20.31 -5.52 8.05
C ASN A 37 19.11 -6.42 7.69
N ASP A 38 19.39 -7.58 7.08
CA ASP A 38 18.47 -8.64 6.67
C ASP A 38 18.42 -9.74 7.74
N SER A 39 18.47 -9.35 9.03
CA SER A 39 18.43 -10.28 10.15
C SER A 39 17.06 -10.96 10.35
N ILE A 40 16.12 -10.76 9.40
CA ILE A 40 14.81 -11.41 9.31
C ILE A 40 14.52 -11.68 7.83
N GLY A 41 15.23 -12.62 7.19
CA GLY A 41 14.90 -13.25 5.90
C GLY A 41 14.13 -12.40 4.86
N HIS A 42 13.14 -13.03 4.20
CA HIS A 42 12.24 -12.37 3.24
C HIS A 42 11.22 -11.48 3.95
N LEU A 43 10.62 -10.54 3.21
CA LEU A 43 9.48 -9.77 3.70
C LEU A 43 8.35 -10.71 4.12
N GLY A 44 7.83 -10.53 5.33
CA GLY A 44 6.59 -11.20 5.74
C GLY A 44 5.39 -10.70 4.92
N PRO A 45 4.30 -11.49 4.83
CA PRO A 45 3.11 -11.14 4.04
C PRO A 45 2.52 -9.78 4.45
N GLU A 46 2.42 -9.52 5.76
CA GLU A 46 1.93 -8.23 6.29
C GLU A 46 2.76 -7.04 5.83
N ALA A 47 4.08 -7.21 5.72
CA ALA A 47 4.97 -6.16 5.24
C ALA A 47 4.82 -5.92 3.72
N VAL A 48 4.52 -6.98 2.96
CA VAL A 48 4.22 -6.87 1.52
C VAL A 48 2.92 -6.11 1.30
N VAL A 49 1.86 -6.47 2.04
CA VAL A 49 0.55 -5.80 1.98
C VAL A 49 0.68 -4.32 2.35
N ALA A 50 1.24 -4.02 3.53
CA ALA A 50 1.43 -2.64 3.99
C ALA A 50 2.29 -1.81 3.02
N PHE A 51 3.29 -2.42 2.36
CA PHE A 51 4.10 -1.74 1.37
C PHE A 51 3.32 -1.40 0.09
N VAL A 52 2.45 -2.31 -0.37
CA VAL A 52 1.62 -2.10 -1.57
C VAL A 52 0.53 -1.07 -1.32
N ASP A 53 -0.09 -1.10 -0.15
CA ASP A 53 -1.17 -0.18 0.22
C ASP A 53 -0.65 1.18 0.71
N GLY A 54 0.66 1.30 0.94
CA GLY A 54 1.31 2.56 1.33
C GLY A 54 1.16 2.91 2.81
N GLU A 55 0.84 1.93 3.65
CA GLU A 55 0.56 2.10 5.08
C GLU A 55 1.80 1.97 5.98
N MET A 56 3.00 1.84 5.40
CA MET A 56 4.24 1.75 6.16
C MET A 56 4.77 3.12 6.61
N GLU A 57 5.38 3.17 7.81
CA GLU A 57 6.18 4.32 8.23
C GLU A 57 7.28 4.62 7.18
N PRO A 58 7.58 5.90 6.86
CA PRO A 58 8.60 6.27 5.86
C PRO A 58 9.94 5.55 6.00
N LYS A 59 10.42 5.32 7.23
CA LYS A 59 11.68 4.61 7.50
C LYS A 59 11.59 3.12 7.12
N ALA A 60 10.48 2.47 7.45
CA ALA A 60 10.25 1.06 7.10
C ALA A 60 10.09 0.90 5.58
N MET A 61 9.33 1.78 4.94
CA MET A 61 9.18 1.81 3.48
C MET A 61 10.52 1.97 2.75
N HIS A 62 11.41 2.84 3.25
CA HIS A 62 12.75 3.00 2.67
C HIS A 62 13.58 1.71 2.76
N ARG A 63 13.54 1.00 3.90
CA ARG A 63 14.23 -0.28 4.06
C ARG A 63 13.69 -1.34 3.10
N VAL A 64 12.37 -1.43 2.94
CA VAL A 64 11.73 -2.36 1.98
C VAL A 64 12.20 -2.05 0.55
N ARG A 65 12.22 -0.78 0.13
CA ARG A 65 12.72 -0.40 -1.21
C ARG A 65 14.15 -0.88 -1.44
N ILE A 66 15.03 -0.73 -0.44
CA ILE A 66 16.40 -1.24 -0.54
C ILE A 66 16.42 -2.77 -0.64
N HIS A 67 15.60 -3.48 0.15
CA HIS A 67 15.51 -4.93 0.11
C HIS A 67 15.04 -5.44 -1.27
N LEU A 68 14.02 -4.79 -1.87
CA LEU A 68 13.49 -5.15 -3.20
C LEU A 68 14.54 -5.04 -4.32
N VAL A 69 15.53 -4.15 -4.21
CA VAL A 69 16.63 -4.07 -5.19
C VAL A 69 17.48 -5.34 -5.17
N HIS A 70 17.61 -5.99 -4.02
CA HIS A 70 18.53 -7.10 -3.81
C HIS A 70 17.83 -8.47 -3.79
N CYS A 71 16.53 -8.52 -3.52
CA CYS A 71 15.74 -9.74 -3.43
C CYS A 71 14.76 -9.86 -4.61
N ALA A 72 14.84 -10.95 -5.37
CA ALA A 72 13.94 -11.21 -6.50
C ALA A 72 12.60 -11.81 -6.05
N GLU A 73 12.61 -12.65 -5.02
CA GLU A 73 11.41 -13.30 -4.48
C GLU A 73 10.44 -12.26 -3.90
N CYS A 74 10.92 -11.38 -3.02
CA CYS A 74 10.07 -10.32 -2.46
C CYS A 74 9.59 -9.32 -3.52
N ARG A 75 10.30 -9.17 -4.65
CA ARG A 75 9.78 -8.42 -5.79
C ARG A 75 8.60 -9.14 -6.42
N ALA A 76 8.69 -10.46 -6.64
CA ALA A 76 7.59 -11.26 -7.17
C ALA A 76 6.36 -11.17 -6.26
N ASP A 77 6.54 -11.26 -4.94
CA ASP A 77 5.44 -11.15 -3.96
C ASP A 77 4.75 -9.78 -4.04
N VAL A 78 5.54 -8.69 -4.10
CA VAL A 78 5.00 -7.33 -4.29
C VAL A 78 4.27 -7.20 -5.62
N HIS A 79 4.76 -7.82 -6.69
CA HIS A 79 4.07 -7.83 -7.99
C HIS A 79 2.72 -8.56 -7.90
N HIS A 80 2.69 -9.75 -7.31
CA HIS A 80 1.44 -10.49 -7.10
C HIS A 80 0.43 -9.70 -6.28
N GLN A 81 0.85 -9.10 -5.17
CA GLN A 81 -0.03 -8.31 -4.32
C GLN A 81 -0.55 -7.05 -5.03
N ARG A 82 0.27 -6.39 -5.85
CA ARG A 82 -0.18 -5.27 -6.70
C ARG A 82 -1.24 -5.69 -7.69
N HIS A 83 -1.03 -6.81 -8.39
CA HIS A 83 -2.02 -7.34 -9.33
C HIS A 83 -3.33 -7.71 -8.63
N ALA A 84 -3.27 -8.33 -7.45
CA ALA A 84 -4.46 -8.63 -6.66
C ALA A 84 -5.22 -7.34 -6.26
N SER A 85 -4.50 -6.34 -5.75
CA SER A 85 -5.07 -5.05 -5.33
C SER A 85 -5.67 -4.27 -6.52
N GLU A 86 -5.02 -4.34 -7.69
CA GLU A 86 -5.51 -3.77 -8.94
C GLU A 86 -6.76 -4.50 -9.46
N TRP A 87 -6.79 -5.83 -9.41
CA TRP A 87 -7.95 -6.61 -9.82
C TRP A 87 -9.20 -6.26 -8.99
N VAL A 88 -9.05 -6.17 -7.66
CA VAL A 88 -10.15 -5.76 -6.76
C VAL A 88 -10.67 -4.35 -7.11
N ARG A 89 -9.77 -3.41 -7.42
CA ARG A 89 -10.15 -2.06 -7.84
C ARG A 89 -10.96 -2.08 -9.15
N HIS A 90 -10.51 -2.82 -10.15
CA HIS A 90 -11.22 -2.91 -11.44
C HIS A 90 -12.59 -3.61 -11.32
N CYS A 91 -12.75 -4.57 -10.40
CA CYS A 91 -14.06 -5.15 -10.13
C CYS A 91 -15.07 -4.12 -9.55
N SER A 92 -14.58 -3.05 -8.91
CA SER A 92 -15.46 -1.98 -8.40
C SER A 92 -16.01 -1.10 -9.54
N ASP A 93 -15.29 -1.00 -10.66
CA ASP A 93 -15.74 -0.24 -11.83
C ASP A 93 -16.92 -0.93 -12.56
N ASP A 94 -17.06 -2.24 -12.34
CA ASP A 94 -18.06 -3.09 -12.99
C ASP A 94 -19.44 -2.94 -12.33
N SER A 95 -19.99 -1.72 -12.39
CA SER A 95 -21.39 -1.30 -12.12
C SER A 95 -22.05 -1.65 -10.77
N ALA A 96 -21.56 -2.62 -10.02
CA ALA A 96 -22.20 -3.21 -8.85
C ALA A 96 -21.96 -2.40 -7.57
N VAL A 97 -20.88 -1.62 -7.52
CA VAL A 97 -20.52 -0.79 -6.35
C VAL A 97 -20.29 0.64 -6.80
N LYS A 98 -21.37 1.41 -6.96
CA LYS A 98 -21.31 2.85 -7.26
C LYS A 98 -21.70 3.66 -6.03
N ALA A 99 -21.02 4.78 -5.84
CA ALA A 99 -21.43 5.77 -4.86
C ALA A 99 -22.87 6.26 -5.17
N PRO A 100 -23.72 6.48 -4.16
CA PRO A 100 -25.05 7.05 -4.38
C PRO A 100 -24.97 8.38 -5.12
N LEU A 101 -25.88 8.61 -6.08
CA LEU A 101 -25.93 9.86 -6.85
C LEU A 101 -26.06 11.11 -5.96
N SER A 102 -26.75 11.00 -4.83
CA SER A 102 -26.88 12.07 -3.83
C SER A 102 -25.54 12.46 -3.20
N LEU A 103 -24.64 11.50 -2.98
CA LEU A 103 -23.30 11.76 -2.46
C LEU A 103 -22.45 12.45 -3.53
N LEU A 104 -22.51 11.99 -4.78
CA LEU A 104 -21.79 12.61 -5.89
C LEU A 104 -22.24 14.07 -6.12
N ALA A 105 -23.55 14.34 -6.04
CA ALA A 105 -24.07 15.69 -6.13
C ALA A 105 -23.56 16.60 -5.00
N LYS A 106 -23.50 16.10 -3.76
CA LYS A 106 -22.93 16.83 -2.62
C LYS A 106 -21.43 17.11 -2.81
N LEU A 107 -20.65 16.11 -3.22
CA LEU A 107 -19.22 16.27 -3.48
C LEU A 107 -18.93 17.28 -4.59
N ALA A 108 -19.72 17.28 -5.66
CA ALA A 108 -19.62 18.28 -6.73
C ALA A 108 -19.92 19.69 -6.21
N GLY A 109 -20.90 19.85 -5.31
CA GLY A 109 -21.24 21.11 -4.67
C GLY A 109 -20.09 21.71 -3.83
N MET A 110 -19.31 20.88 -3.13
CA MET A 110 -18.18 21.33 -2.28
C MET A 110 -17.07 22.04 -3.06
N ALA A 111 -16.89 21.76 -4.35
CA ALA A 111 -15.90 22.45 -5.16
C ALA A 111 -16.32 23.89 -5.52
N THR A 112 -17.63 24.13 -5.54
CA THR A 112 -18.26 25.42 -5.88
C THR A 112 -18.61 26.26 -4.66
N GLU A 113 -19.02 25.62 -3.56
CA GLU A 113 -19.38 26.26 -2.31
C GLU A 113 -18.14 26.20 -1.41
N GLY A 114 -17.39 27.30 -1.34
CA GLY A 114 -16.17 27.37 -0.53
C GLY A 114 -16.38 26.83 0.89
N VAL A 115 -15.32 26.25 1.46
CA VAL A 115 -15.33 25.54 2.75
C VAL A 115 -15.99 26.40 3.83
N ALA A 116 -17.23 26.08 4.17
CA ALA A 116 -17.89 26.62 5.34
C ALA A 116 -17.08 26.23 6.59
N PRO A 117 -17.08 27.05 7.66
CA PRO A 117 -16.42 26.69 8.91
C PRO A 117 -16.88 25.29 9.34
N GLY A 118 -15.93 24.36 9.43
CA GLY A 118 -16.23 22.98 9.82
C GLY A 118 -16.87 22.94 11.21
N PRO A 119 -17.65 21.89 11.52
CA PRO A 119 -18.22 21.72 12.84
C PRO A 119 -17.13 21.79 13.91
N ASP A 120 -17.41 22.53 14.98
CA ASP A 120 -16.57 22.59 16.16
C ASP A 120 -16.53 21.23 16.87
N ALA A 121 -15.56 21.02 17.77
CA ALA A 121 -15.44 19.76 18.54
C ALA A 121 -16.71 19.43 19.36
N SER A 122 -17.59 20.42 19.56
CA SER A 122 -18.88 20.30 20.23
C SER A 122 -19.96 19.63 19.36
N THR A 123 -19.80 19.61 18.03
CA THR A 123 -20.83 19.18 17.08
C THR A 123 -20.29 18.11 16.12
N PRO A 124 -20.29 16.81 16.49
CA PRO A 124 -19.75 15.78 15.60
C PRO A 124 -20.53 15.71 14.28
N ALA A 125 -19.79 15.66 13.16
CA ALA A 125 -20.34 15.57 11.79
C ALA A 125 -21.19 14.30 11.54
N HIS A 126 -21.01 13.29 12.39
CA HIS A 126 -21.77 12.04 12.37
C HIS A 126 -22.18 11.70 13.80
N ARG A 127 -23.50 11.71 14.05
CA ARG A 127 -24.08 11.12 15.26
C ARG A 127 -24.50 9.70 14.88
N PRO A 128 -23.81 8.65 15.35
CA PRO A 128 -24.30 7.29 15.13
C PRO A 128 -25.67 7.18 15.80
N GLU A 129 -26.68 6.79 15.01
CA GLU A 129 -27.96 6.33 15.54
C GLU A 129 -27.62 5.17 16.49
N GLN A 130 -27.75 5.39 17.80
CA GLN A 130 -27.51 4.34 18.78
C GLN A 130 -28.66 3.35 18.73
N ASP A 131 -28.60 2.45 17.75
CA ASP A 131 -29.66 1.48 17.55
C ASP A 131 -29.71 0.54 18.76
N PHE A 132 -30.92 0.29 19.25
CA PHE A 132 -31.14 -0.43 20.51
C PHE A 132 -30.48 -1.83 20.51
N LEU A 133 -30.30 -2.41 19.33
CA LEU A 133 -29.69 -3.71 19.11
C LEU A 133 -28.18 -3.72 19.44
N ASP A 134 -27.43 -2.65 19.17
CA ASP A 134 -25.99 -2.55 19.48
C ASP A 134 -25.74 -2.61 20.99
N LYS A 135 -26.64 -2.00 21.77
CA LYS A 135 -26.58 -2.03 23.24
C LYS A 135 -26.85 -3.43 23.76
N VAL A 136 -27.85 -4.11 23.19
CA VAL A 136 -28.18 -5.49 23.58
C VAL A 136 -27.03 -6.44 23.23
N GLU A 137 -26.44 -6.32 22.04
CA GLU A 137 -25.30 -7.12 21.64
C GLU A 137 -24.10 -6.93 22.58
N THR A 138 -23.81 -5.68 22.95
CA THR A 138 -22.73 -5.35 23.89
C THR A 138 -22.96 -6.00 25.26
N VAL A 139 -24.20 -6.00 25.77
CA VAL A 139 -24.57 -6.63 27.05
C VAL A 139 -24.44 -8.17 26.97
N VAL A 140 -24.93 -8.78 25.89
CA VAL A 140 -24.82 -10.24 25.68
C VAL A 140 -23.35 -10.66 25.64
N ARG A 141 -22.50 -9.88 24.95
CA ARG A 141 -21.05 -10.14 24.87
C ARG A 141 -20.38 -10.04 26.24
N ALA A 142 -20.78 -9.08 27.07
CA ALA A 142 -20.26 -8.93 28.43
C ALA A 142 -20.64 -10.12 29.34
N ILE A 143 -21.89 -10.59 29.27
CA ILE A 143 -22.36 -11.74 30.06
C ILE A 143 -21.65 -13.03 29.63
N LYS A 144 -21.53 -13.26 28.32
CA LYS A 144 -20.84 -14.44 27.77
C LYS A 144 -19.35 -14.48 28.14
N HIS A 145 -18.70 -13.33 28.26
CA HIS A 145 -17.30 -13.26 28.67
C HIS A 145 -17.13 -13.59 30.16
N ASN A 146 -18.08 -13.22 31.02
CA ASN A 146 -18.02 -13.50 32.46
C ASN A 146 -18.25 -14.99 32.80
N GLN A 147 -19.07 -15.69 32.00
CA GLN A 147 -19.38 -17.11 32.22
C GLN A 147 -18.23 -18.07 31.86
N ARG A 148 -17.23 -17.61 31.09
CA ARG A 148 -16.04 -18.41 30.73
C ARG A 148 -14.94 -18.44 31.81
N GLY A 149 -15.10 -17.67 32.90
CA GLY A 149 -14.13 -17.63 34.01
C GLY A 149 -14.56 -18.39 35.27
N GLN A 150 -15.68 -19.11 35.25
CA GLN A 150 -16.24 -19.81 36.43
C GLN A 150 -16.27 -21.35 36.32
N ASN A 151 -15.53 -21.94 35.37
CA ASN A 151 -15.45 -23.40 35.22
C ASN A 151 -14.00 -23.87 35.19
#